data_AF-A0A1J4MM40-F1
#
_entry.id   AF-A0A1J4MM40-F1
#
_cell.length_a   1.000
_cell.length_b   1.000
_cell.length_c   1.000
_cell.angle_alpha   90.00
_cell.angle_beta   90.00
_cell.angle_gamma   90.00
#
_symmetry.space_group_name_H-M   'P 1'
#
loop_
_entity.id
_entity.type
_entity.pdbx_description
1 polymer ?
#
loop_
_entity_poly.entity_id
_entity_poly.type
_entity_poly.pdbx_seq_one_letter_code
_entity_poly.pdbx_strand_id
1 'polypeptide(L)'
;MQKSLLFFTLIYLFCSIVLGELASEDVPVVTNTTETITVEETKENIVTNDEEQGVTNATKSEVCPQSTSPFSERTLVLLKPEVTHRALIGEVISQIERKGFKIVAMKFLVASAQQIEAHYSDHAGKPFFESLVARTTNQPIVAMVLEGLSAISEFRRLMGSTDPKKSDIGTLRAQFGMQTERNLIHASDSLENANLEIFLWFSPDEIYTYERAVDKFVYFG
;
A
#
# COMPACT_ATOMS: atom_id res chain seq x y z
N MET A 1 -16.00 -45.23 -19.34
CA MET A 1 -15.81 -44.89 -17.91
C MET A 1 -14.44 -45.28 -17.33
N GLN A 2 -13.74 -46.30 -17.83
CA GLN A 2 -12.52 -46.82 -17.19
C GLN A 2 -11.22 -46.00 -17.43
N LYS A 3 -11.17 -45.12 -18.44
CA LYS A 3 -10.00 -44.26 -18.71
C LYS A 3 -9.90 -43.01 -17.83
N SER A 4 -11.02 -42.53 -17.29
CA SER A 4 -11.04 -41.36 -16.40
C SER A 4 -10.52 -41.70 -15.00
N LEU A 5 -10.85 -42.89 -14.49
CA LEU A 5 -10.45 -43.31 -13.15
C LEU A 5 -8.93 -43.45 -13.00
N LEU A 6 -8.24 -43.95 -14.03
CA LEU A 6 -6.78 -44.08 -14.06
C LEU A 6 -6.06 -42.72 -14.04
N PHE A 7 -6.65 -41.70 -14.65
CA PHE A 7 -6.09 -40.35 -14.70
C PHE A 7 -6.16 -39.65 -13.34
N PHE A 8 -7.29 -39.82 -12.63
CA PHE A 8 -7.42 -39.33 -11.25
C PHE A 8 -6.51 -40.05 -10.27
N THR A 9 -6.26 -41.36 -10.45
CA THR A 9 -5.31 -42.09 -9.59
C THR A 9 -3.87 -41.64 -9.83
N LEU A 10 -3.49 -41.37 -11.09
CA LEU A 10 -2.14 -40.85 -11.40
C LEU A 10 -1.93 -39.44 -10.82
N ILE A 11 -2.92 -38.56 -10.90
CA ILE A 11 -2.83 -37.21 -10.31
C ILE A 11 -2.71 -37.29 -8.79
N TYR A 12 -3.48 -38.16 -8.13
CA TYR A 12 -3.38 -38.35 -6.68
C TYR A 12 -2.01 -38.90 -6.26
N LEU A 13 -1.49 -39.89 -6.99
CA LEU A 13 -0.18 -40.48 -6.70
C LEU A 13 0.95 -39.46 -6.92
N PHE A 14 0.86 -38.63 -7.97
CA PHE A 14 1.82 -37.57 -8.23
C PHE A 14 1.75 -36.46 -7.17
N CYS A 15 0.55 -36.11 -6.71
CA CYS A 15 0.36 -35.11 -5.66
C CYS A 15 0.91 -35.62 -4.31
N SER A 16 0.71 -36.90 -3.95
CA SER A 16 1.26 -37.48 -2.72
C SER A 16 2.79 -37.58 -2.72
N ILE A 17 3.43 -37.80 -3.89
CA ILE A 17 4.89 -37.81 -4.00
C ILE A 17 5.46 -36.39 -3.81
N VAL A 18 4.89 -35.39 -4.50
CA VAL A 18 5.33 -33.99 -4.38
C VAL A 18 5.12 -33.43 -2.96
N LEU A 19 4.03 -33.82 -2.28
CA LEU A 19 3.79 -33.43 -0.89
C LEU A 19 4.71 -34.16 0.11
N GLY A 20 5.17 -35.38 -0.20
CA GLY A 20 6.12 -36.11 0.63
C GLY A 20 7.54 -35.54 0.59
N GLU A 21 7.92 -34.94 -0.54
CA GLU A 21 9.28 -34.44 -0.78
C GLU A 21 9.50 -33.01 -0.25
N LEU A 22 8.43 -32.27 0.06
CA LEU A 22 8.49 -30.96 0.73
C LEU A 22 8.57 -31.03 2.26
N ALA A 23 8.55 -32.24 2.84
CA ALA A 23 8.53 -32.44 4.30
C ALA A 23 9.92 -32.72 4.92
N SER A 24 11.02 -32.60 4.16
CA SER A 24 12.37 -32.97 4.63
C SER A 24 13.44 -31.89 4.50
N GLU A 25 13.08 -30.61 4.44
CA GLU A 25 14.07 -29.55 4.62
C GLU A 25 14.11 -29.10 6.09
N ASP A 26 15.11 -29.61 6.82
CA ASP A 26 15.45 -29.21 8.17
C ASP A 26 15.83 -27.71 8.20
N VAL A 27 14.94 -26.87 8.74
CA VAL A 27 15.24 -25.48 9.06
C VAL A 27 16.10 -25.44 10.33
N PRO A 28 17.33 -24.88 10.30
CA PRO A 28 18.16 -24.82 11.49
C PRO A 28 17.55 -23.87 12.53
N VAL A 29 17.25 -24.42 13.72
CA VAL A 29 16.82 -23.68 14.90
C VAL A 29 18.03 -22.93 15.47
N VAL A 30 18.00 -21.59 15.38
CA VAL A 30 18.95 -20.72 16.07
C VAL A 30 18.57 -20.68 17.55
N THR A 31 19.32 -21.38 18.40
CA THR A 31 19.20 -21.27 19.86
C THR A 31 20.08 -20.13 20.36
N ASN A 32 19.47 -19.02 20.80
CA ASN A 32 20.20 -17.98 21.53
C ASN A 32 20.53 -18.49 22.93
N THR A 33 21.82 -18.70 23.20
CA THR A 33 22.36 -18.95 24.54
C THR A 33 22.26 -17.68 25.38
N THR A 34 21.57 -17.78 26.51
CA THR A 34 21.51 -16.75 27.55
C THR A 34 22.82 -16.75 28.33
N GLU A 35 23.68 -15.76 28.10
CA GLU A 35 24.77 -15.46 29.02
C GLU A 35 24.27 -14.52 30.12
N THR A 36 24.25 -15.05 31.34
CA THR A 36 23.99 -14.33 32.59
C THR A 36 25.14 -13.37 32.89
N ILE A 37 24.87 -12.08 32.84
CA ILE A 37 25.77 -11.04 33.35
C ILE A 37 25.45 -10.83 34.84
N THR A 38 26.42 -11.14 35.70
CA THR A 38 26.40 -10.84 37.13
C THR A 38 26.54 -9.34 37.36
N VAL A 39 25.64 -8.78 38.17
CA VAL A 39 25.64 -7.39 38.63
C VAL A 39 26.58 -7.28 39.85
N GLU A 40 27.61 -6.44 39.75
CA GLU A 40 28.30 -5.89 40.93
C GLU A 40 27.95 -4.40 41.07
N GLU A 41 27.48 -4.05 42.27
CA GLU A 41 27.14 -2.70 42.70
C GLU A 41 28.39 -1.84 42.91
N THR A 42 28.37 -0.59 42.41
CA THR A 42 28.95 0.54 43.15
C THR A 42 28.07 1.78 43.00
N LYS A 43 27.84 2.42 44.15
CA LYS A 43 26.89 3.50 44.47
C LYS A 43 27.40 4.89 44.05
N GLU A 44 26.46 5.85 44.14
CA GLU A 44 26.54 7.32 44.11
C GLU A 44 26.29 7.94 42.72
N ASN A 45 25.42 8.94 42.52
CA ASN A 45 24.84 9.92 43.43
C ASN A 45 23.49 10.46 42.88
N ILE A 46 22.59 10.81 43.81
CA ILE A 46 21.26 11.38 43.60
C ILE A 46 21.36 12.87 43.27
N VAL A 47 20.73 13.32 42.18
CA VAL A 47 20.18 14.68 42.06
C VAL A 47 18.84 14.59 41.34
N THR A 48 17.77 14.87 42.10
CA THR A 48 16.41 15.09 41.64
C THR A 48 16.32 16.40 40.86
N ASN A 49 15.56 16.42 39.77
CA ASN A 49 14.77 17.59 39.37
C ASN A 49 13.58 17.11 38.54
N ASP A 50 12.39 17.26 39.12
CA ASP A 50 11.12 17.26 38.43
C ASP A 50 11.10 18.42 37.44
N GLU A 51 10.81 18.16 36.16
CA GLU A 51 10.26 19.16 35.28
C GLU A 51 9.37 18.52 34.20
N GLU A 52 8.09 18.84 34.32
CA GLU A 52 6.97 18.53 33.47
C GLU A 52 7.05 19.38 32.19
N GLN A 53 7.41 18.80 31.04
CA GLN A 53 7.21 19.36 29.69
C GLN A 53 7.14 18.17 28.72
N GLY A 54 6.24 18.04 27.76
CA GLY A 54 5.40 18.97 27.03
C GLY A 54 5.19 18.29 25.69
N VAL A 55 3.95 18.08 25.27
CA VAL A 55 3.61 17.45 23.98
C VAL A 55 4.16 18.33 22.87
N THR A 56 5.27 17.92 22.23
CA THR A 56 5.86 18.66 21.12
C THR A 56 5.25 18.16 19.81
N ASN A 57 4.56 19.09 19.15
CA ASN A 57 4.05 18.97 17.80
C ASN A 57 5.15 18.53 16.83
N ALA A 58 4.87 17.49 16.03
CA ALA A 58 5.70 17.09 14.91
C ALA A 58 5.90 18.28 13.95
N THR A 59 7.14 18.73 13.82
CA THR A 59 7.56 19.80 12.91
C THR A 59 7.64 19.29 11.47
N LYS A 60 7.22 20.16 10.54
CA LYS A 60 7.04 20.03 9.09
C LYS A 60 8.31 19.70 8.25
N SER A 61 9.20 18.82 8.73
CA SER A 61 10.53 18.57 8.13
C SER A 61 10.82 17.11 7.76
N GLU A 62 9.86 16.21 7.86
CA GLU A 62 10.02 14.81 7.41
C GLU A 62 9.26 14.59 6.09
N VAL A 63 9.85 15.09 5.00
CA VAL A 63 9.33 14.92 3.64
C VAL A 63 9.98 13.68 3.03
N CYS A 64 9.19 12.73 2.51
CA CYS A 64 9.72 11.62 1.71
C CYS A 64 10.51 12.19 0.53
N PRO A 65 11.79 11.81 0.32
CA PRO A 65 12.59 12.37 -0.77
C PRO A 65 11.96 11.99 -2.11
N GLN A 66 11.39 12.98 -2.79
CA GLN A 66 11.01 12.86 -4.18
C GLN A 66 12.28 12.77 -5.02
N SER A 67 12.27 11.92 -6.04
CA SER A 67 13.35 11.87 -7.00
C SER A 67 13.34 13.15 -7.84
N THR A 68 14.53 13.70 -8.10
CA THR A 68 14.72 14.90 -8.93
C THR A 68 14.59 14.63 -10.43
N SER A 69 14.41 13.36 -10.81
CA SER A 69 14.13 12.96 -12.19
C SER A 69 12.62 13.13 -12.49
N PRO A 70 12.24 13.75 -13.62
CA PRO A 70 10.83 13.85 -14.02
C PRO A 70 10.18 12.47 -14.25
N PHE A 71 10.98 11.41 -14.42
CA PHE A 71 10.53 10.02 -14.60
C PHE A 71 10.22 9.30 -13.28
N SER A 72 10.38 9.97 -12.15
CA SER A 72 10.35 9.34 -10.84
C SER A 72 9.42 10.06 -9.85
N GLU A 73 8.46 10.85 -10.37
CA GLU A 73 7.39 11.40 -9.53
C GLU A 73 6.60 10.24 -8.92
N ARG A 74 6.26 10.37 -7.63
CA ARG A 74 5.49 9.37 -6.89
C ARG A 74 4.12 9.90 -6.49
N THR A 75 3.11 9.02 -6.52
CA THR A 75 1.75 9.32 -6.06
C THR A 75 1.24 8.21 -5.16
N LEU A 76 0.45 8.56 -4.14
CA LEU A 76 -0.29 7.57 -3.36
C LEU A 76 -1.55 7.18 -4.14
N VAL A 77 -1.86 5.89 -4.14
CA VAL A 77 -3.13 5.34 -4.61
C VAL A 77 -3.73 4.46 -3.54
N LEU A 78 -5.01 4.67 -3.21
CA LEU A 78 -5.77 3.79 -2.33
C LEU A 78 -6.91 3.14 -3.10
N LEU A 79 -6.92 1.81 -3.14
CA LEU A 79 -8.07 1.03 -3.57
C LEU A 79 -9.02 0.89 -2.39
N LYS A 80 -10.16 1.57 -2.47
CA LYS A 80 -11.17 1.64 -1.42
C LYS A 80 -11.86 0.28 -1.23
N PRO A 81 -12.63 0.09 -0.15
CA PRO A 81 -13.26 -1.20 0.17
C PRO A 81 -14.10 -1.79 -0.95
N GLU A 82 -14.76 -0.96 -1.76
CA GLU A 82 -15.52 -1.45 -2.90
C GLU A 82 -14.67 -2.21 -3.93
N VAL A 83 -13.37 -1.93 -4.08
CA VAL A 83 -12.48 -2.67 -4.99
C VAL A 83 -12.18 -4.06 -4.43
N THR A 84 -11.94 -4.15 -3.13
CA THR A 84 -11.60 -5.39 -2.44
C THR A 84 -12.83 -6.31 -2.37
N HIS A 85 -13.98 -5.78 -1.94
CA HIS A 85 -15.24 -6.51 -1.86
C HIS A 85 -15.80 -6.96 -3.22
N ARG A 86 -15.42 -6.29 -4.31
CA ARG A 86 -15.85 -6.66 -5.67
C ARG A 86 -14.81 -7.49 -6.43
N ALA A 87 -13.73 -7.92 -5.77
CA ALA A 87 -12.64 -8.68 -6.39
C ALA A 87 -12.01 -7.98 -7.61
N LEU A 88 -11.86 -6.64 -7.55
CA LEU A 88 -11.35 -5.81 -8.65
C LEU A 88 -9.86 -5.45 -8.50
N ILE A 89 -9.17 -5.94 -7.47
CA ILE A 89 -7.76 -5.59 -7.20
C ILE A 89 -6.88 -5.90 -8.41
N GLY A 90 -6.93 -7.14 -8.92
CA GLY A 90 -6.10 -7.57 -10.04
C GLY A 90 -6.41 -6.82 -11.34
N GLU A 91 -7.67 -6.44 -11.56
CA GLU A 91 -8.08 -5.65 -12.72
C GLU A 91 -7.49 -4.23 -12.67
N VAL A 92 -7.56 -3.58 -11.51
CA VAL A 92 -6.98 -2.24 -11.33
C VAL A 92 -5.45 -2.28 -11.48
N ILE A 93 -4.77 -3.24 -10.82
CA ILE A 93 -3.32 -3.41 -10.93
C ILE A 93 -2.91 -3.67 -12.38
N SER A 94 -3.64 -4.53 -13.10
CA SER A 94 -3.37 -4.81 -14.51
C SER A 94 -3.40 -3.54 -15.37
N GLN A 95 -4.34 -2.62 -15.14
CA GLN A 95 -4.40 -1.35 -15.88
C GLN A 95 -3.26 -0.40 -15.50
N ILE A 96 -2.85 -0.37 -14.22
CA ILE A 96 -1.70 0.39 -13.73
C ILE A 96 -0.42 -0.07 -14.43
N GLU A 97 -0.15 -1.37 -14.41
CA GLU A 97 1.06 -1.95 -15.00
C GLU A 97 1.10 -1.78 -16.51
N ARG A 98 -0.03 -2.02 -17.20
CA ARG A 98 -0.13 -1.84 -18.67
C ARG A 98 0.08 -0.40 -19.11
N LYS A 99 -0.31 0.57 -18.28
CA LYS A 99 -0.05 2.00 -18.54
C LYS A 99 1.45 2.34 -18.44
N GLY A 100 2.23 1.52 -17.75
CA GLY A 100 3.66 1.69 -17.57
C GLY A 100 4.06 2.24 -16.20
N PHE A 101 3.13 2.41 -15.26
CA PHE A 101 3.48 2.78 -13.88
C PHE A 101 4.31 1.69 -13.22
N LYS A 102 5.23 2.10 -12.35
CA LYS A 102 6.04 1.21 -11.53
C LYS A 102 5.49 1.21 -10.11
N ILE A 103 5.19 0.04 -9.58
CA ILE A 103 4.75 -0.11 -8.19
C ILE A 103 6.00 -0.19 -7.32
N VAL A 104 6.21 0.80 -6.46
CA VAL A 104 7.38 0.87 -5.57
C VAL A 104 7.03 0.54 -4.12
N ALA A 105 5.74 0.50 -3.77
CA ALA A 105 5.24 -0.05 -2.52
C ALA A 105 3.78 -0.49 -2.71
N MET A 106 3.37 -1.55 -2.03
CA MET A 106 1.97 -2.00 -1.98
C MET A 106 1.72 -2.81 -0.71
N LYS A 107 0.60 -2.55 -0.03
CA LYS A 107 0.14 -3.39 1.08
C LYS A 107 -1.38 -3.51 1.14
N PHE A 108 -1.84 -4.68 1.57
CA PHE A 108 -3.25 -4.97 1.85
C PHE A 108 -3.45 -4.92 3.36
N LEU A 109 -4.33 -4.03 3.83
CA LEU A 109 -4.53 -3.80 5.25
C LEU A 109 -5.98 -3.41 5.57
N VAL A 110 -6.31 -3.41 6.85
CA VAL A 110 -7.50 -2.76 7.39
C VAL A 110 -7.05 -1.47 8.06
N ALA A 111 -7.44 -0.32 7.50
CA ALA A 111 -7.05 0.97 8.05
C ALA A 111 -7.84 1.32 9.31
N SER A 112 -7.15 1.92 10.29
CA SER A 112 -7.77 2.44 11.51
C SER A 112 -8.60 3.69 11.20
N ALA A 113 -9.57 4.00 12.06
CA ALA A 113 -10.36 5.24 11.95
C ALA A 113 -9.43 6.47 11.94
N GLN A 114 -8.48 6.50 12.86
CA GLN A 114 -7.50 7.59 12.99
C GLN A 114 -6.69 7.81 11.70
N GLN A 115 -6.25 6.73 11.05
CA GLN A 115 -5.48 6.85 9.80
C GLN A 115 -6.34 7.37 8.64
N ILE A 116 -7.60 6.93 8.55
CA ILE A 116 -8.55 7.42 7.54
C ILE A 116 -8.92 8.89 7.79
N GLU A 117 -9.16 9.28 9.04
CA GLU A 117 -9.45 10.67 9.42
C GLU A 117 -8.27 11.59 9.12
N ALA A 118 -7.05 11.16 9.47
CA ALA A 118 -5.82 11.88 9.13
C ALA A 118 -5.66 12.03 7.61
N HIS A 119 -5.97 10.99 6.84
CA HIS A 119 -5.88 11.04 5.38
C HIS A 119 -6.91 11.99 4.75
N TYR A 120 -8.11 12.10 5.33
CA TYR A 120 -9.18 12.98 4.82
C TYR A 120 -9.33 14.28 5.62
N SER A 121 -8.30 14.72 6.35
CA SER A 121 -8.37 15.91 7.22
C SER A 121 -8.83 17.17 6.49
N ASP A 122 -8.43 17.34 5.23
CA ASP A 122 -8.82 18.48 4.37
C ASP A 122 -10.32 18.48 4.00
N HIS A 123 -11.03 17.42 4.37
CA HIS A 123 -12.47 17.27 4.18
C HIS A 123 -13.24 17.38 5.50
N ALA A 124 -12.56 17.60 6.63
CA ALA A 124 -13.21 17.82 7.91
C ALA A 124 -14.26 18.96 7.81
N GLY A 125 -15.43 18.73 8.40
CA GLY A 125 -16.56 19.65 8.34
C GLY A 125 -17.37 19.63 7.04
N LYS A 126 -16.96 18.87 6.02
CA LYS A 126 -17.80 18.65 4.83
C LYS A 126 -18.90 17.63 5.14
N PRO A 127 -20.11 17.77 4.57
CA PRO A 127 -21.26 16.93 4.92
C PRO A 127 -21.08 15.44 4.60
N PHE A 128 -20.12 15.09 3.75
CA PHE A 128 -19.82 13.70 3.37
C PHE A 128 -18.68 13.07 4.17
N PHE A 129 -17.98 13.83 5.01
CA PHE A 129 -16.75 13.38 5.69
C PHE A 129 -17.00 12.20 6.63
N GLU A 130 -17.97 12.33 7.54
CA GLU A 130 -18.28 11.27 8.51
C GLU A 130 -18.70 9.97 7.81
N SER A 131 -19.52 10.08 6.75
CA SER A 131 -19.92 8.93 5.93
C SER A 131 -18.74 8.32 5.17
N LEU A 132 -17.80 9.12 4.69
CA LEU A 132 -16.58 8.64 4.03
C LEU A 132 -15.70 7.85 5.01
N VAL A 133 -15.45 8.40 6.19
CA VAL A 133 -14.67 7.76 7.26
C VAL A 133 -15.35 6.46 7.67
N ALA A 134 -16.64 6.50 8.04
CA ALA A 134 -17.38 5.33 8.51
C ALA A 134 -17.42 4.18 7.50
N ARG A 135 -17.49 4.47 6.20
CA ARG A 135 -17.49 3.44 5.14
C ARG A 135 -16.13 2.81 4.89
N THR A 136 -15.05 3.48 5.30
CA THR A 136 -13.68 3.06 4.99
C THR A 136 -13.01 2.42 6.21
N THR A 137 -13.33 2.90 7.40
CA THR A 137 -12.85 2.35 8.68
C THR A 137 -13.22 0.87 8.85
N ASN A 138 -12.28 0.07 9.36
CA ASN A 138 -12.46 -1.37 9.60
C ASN A 138 -12.80 -2.19 8.34
N GLN A 139 -12.45 -1.67 7.17
CA GLN A 139 -12.62 -2.37 5.90
C GLN A 139 -11.27 -2.63 5.23
N PRO A 140 -11.12 -3.76 4.51
CA PRO A 140 -9.90 -4.07 3.78
C PRO A 140 -9.72 -3.13 2.59
N ILE A 141 -8.52 -2.56 2.46
CA ILE A 141 -8.10 -1.69 1.35
C ILE A 141 -6.72 -2.12 0.84
N VAL A 142 -6.36 -1.63 -0.35
CA VAL A 142 -4.98 -1.72 -0.85
C VAL A 142 -4.41 -0.31 -0.91
N ALA A 143 -3.29 -0.07 -0.22
CA ALA A 143 -2.50 1.13 -0.40
C ALA A 143 -1.34 0.83 -1.34
N MET A 144 -1.02 1.77 -2.25
CA MET A 144 0.08 1.64 -3.22
C MET A 144 0.81 2.96 -3.38
N VAL A 145 2.11 2.88 -3.63
CA VAL A 145 2.91 4.01 -4.13
C VAL A 145 3.30 3.68 -5.57
N LEU A 146 2.88 4.55 -6.49
CA LEU A 146 3.20 4.44 -7.91
C LEU A 146 4.27 5.47 -8.27
N GLU A 147 5.24 5.05 -9.07
CA GLU A 147 6.31 5.88 -9.63
C GLU A 147 6.17 5.95 -11.15
N GLY A 148 6.42 7.13 -11.73
CA GLY A 148 6.49 7.31 -13.17
C GLY A 148 6.54 8.76 -13.63
N LEU A 149 6.53 8.96 -14.96
CA LEU A 149 6.48 10.29 -15.58
C LEU A 149 5.16 11.00 -15.26
N SER A 150 5.23 12.13 -14.58
CA SER A 150 4.06 12.93 -14.17
C SER A 150 2.99 12.06 -13.48
N ALA A 151 3.44 11.18 -12.57
CA ALA A 151 2.61 10.14 -12.01
C ALA A 151 1.32 10.63 -11.37
N ILE A 152 1.32 11.79 -10.73
CA ILE A 152 0.12 12.33 -10.09
C ILE A 152 -0.93 12.67 -11.15
N SER A 153 -0.58 13.48 -12.15
CA SER A 153 -1.53 13.92 -13.18
C SER A 153 -1.95 12.78 -14.11
N GLU A 154 -1.01 11.93 -14.53
CA GLU A 154 -1.28 10.81 -15.41
C GLU A 154 -2.11 9.72 -14.71
N PHE A 155 -1.89 9.46 -13.42
CA PHE A 155 -2.71 8.50 -12.69
C PHE A 155 -4.12 9.04 -12.47
N ARG A 156 -4.28 10.34 -12.17
CA ARG A 156 -5.62 10.95 -12.07
C ARG A 156 -6.39 10.88 -13.39
N ARG A 157 -5.69 11.01 -14.51
CA ARG A 157 -6.26 10.81 -15.85
C ARG A 157 -6.72 9.36 -16.07
N LEU A 158 -5.91 8.37 -15.68
CA LEU A 158 -6.30 6.95 -15.72
C LEU A 158 -7.49 6.64 -14.79
N MET A 159 -7.49 7.25 -13.60
CA MET A 159 -8.53 7.10 -12.59
C MET A 159 -9.89 7.62 -13.06
N GLY A 160 -9.93 8.81 -13.68
CA GLY A 160 -11.15 9.48 -14.12
C GLY A 160 -11.77 10.40 -13.07
N SER A 161 -12.79 11.16 -13.49
CA SER A 161 -13.53 12.14 -12.69
C SER A 161 -14.11 11.55 -11.40
N THR A 162 -14.29 12.37 -10.35
CA THR A 162 -14.85 11.91 -9.06
C THR A 162 -16.23 11.27 -9.19
N ASP A 163 -17.06 11.78 -10.09
CA ASP A 163 -18.33 11.18 -10.51
C ASP A 163 -18.06 10.20 -11.68
N PRO A 164 -18.28 8.89 -11.49
CA PRO A 164 -18.14 7.89 -12.55
C PRO A 164 -18.89 8.21 -13.83
N LYS A 165 -20.07 8.85 -13.74
CA LYS A 165 -20.91 9.19 -14.90
C LYS A 165 -20.32 10.30 -15.76
N LYS A 166 -19.37 11.06 -15.22
CA LYS A 166 -18.63 12.14 -15.89
C LYS A 166 -17.19 11.74 -16.20
N SER A 167 -16.86 10.47 -16.02
CA SER A 167 -15.53 9.94 -16.31
C SER A 167 -15.47 9.48 -17.76
N ASP A 168 -14.34 9.72 -18.42
CA ASP A 168 -14.16 9.29 -19.81
C ASP A 168 -14.14 7.76 -19.91
N ILE A 169 -14.66 7.24 -21.03
CA ILE A 169 -14.68 5.80 -21.31
C ILE A 169 -13.26 5.25 -21.26
N GLY A 170 -13.09 4.11 -20.57
CA GLY A 170 -11.79 3.46 -20.37
C GLY A 170 -11.02 3.92 -19.14
N THR A 171 -11.51 4.92 -18.39
CA THR A 171 -10.98 5.22 -17.05
C THR A 171 -11.45 4.20 -16.02
N LEU A 172 -10.73 4.05 -14.90
CA LEU A 172 -11.09 3.10 -13.85
C LEU A 172 -12.49 3.39 -13.28
N ARG A 173 -12.81 4.67 -13.03
CA ARG A 173 -14.11 5.07 -12.51
C ARG A 173 -15.23 4.90 -13.52
N ALA A 174 -15.03 5.19 -14.80
CA ALA A 174 -16.05 4.94 -15.83
C ALA A 174 -16.35 3.45 -16.00
N GLN A 175 -15.32 2.60 -15.96
CA GLN A 175 -15.48 1.16 -16.20
C GLN A 175 -16.17 0.45 -15.04
N PHE A 176 -15.87 0.84 -13.80
CA PHE A 176 -16.26 0.06 -12.64
C PHE A 176 -17.15 0.81 -11.65
N GLY A 177 -17.23 2.15 -11.72
CA GLY A 177 -17.98 2.99 -10.79
C GLY A 177 -19.40 3.29 -11.26
N MET A 178 -20.31 3.52 -10.32
CA MET A 178 -21.72 3.87 -10.61
C MET A 178 -22.21 5.12 -9.85
N GLN A 179 -21.64 5.37 -8.66
CA GLN A 179 -22.03 6.45 -7.76
C GLN A 179 -20.78 7.15 -7.22
N THR A 180 -20.87 8.46 -7.01
CA THR A 180 -19.76 9.32 -6.55
C THR A 180 -19.19 8.87 -5.20
N GLU A 181 -20.04 8.41 -4.28
CA GLU A 181 -19.66 8.01 -2.94
C GLU A 181 -18.84 6.71 -2.95
N ARG A 182 -19.04 5.85 -3.97
CA ARG A 182 -18.37 4.54 -4.16
C ARG A 182 -17.59 4.55 -5.47
N ASN A 183 -16.66 5.50 -5.57
CA ASN A 183 -15.86 5.74 -6.77
C ASN A 183 -14.53 4.98 -6.81
N LEU A 184 -14.41 3.91 -6.03
CA LEU A 184 -13.40 2.84 -6.08
C LEU A 184 -12.01 3.20 -5.58
N ILE A 185 -11.54 4.38 -5.91
CA ILE A 185 -10.11 4.66 -5.84
C ILE A 185 -9.88 6.12 -5.45
N HIS A 186 -8.87 6.31 -4.61
CA HIS A 186 -8.28 7.61 -4.29
C HIS A 186 -6.91 7.71 -4.93
N ALA A 187 -6.53 8.93 -5.28
CA ALA A 187 -5.16 9.27 -5.65
C ALA A 187 -4.85 10.70 -5.21
N SER A 188 -3.59 10.93 -4.85
CA SER A 188 -3.09 12.27 -4.53
C SER A 188 -3.41 13.27 -5.67
N ASP A 189 -3.61 14.53 -5.33
CA ASP A 189 -4.01 15.58 -6.28
C ASP A 189 -2.92 16.61 -6.60
N SER A 190 -1.84 16.61 -5.82
CA SER A 190 -0.72 17.53 -5.93
C SER A 190 0.54 16.86 -5.37
N LEU A 191 1.71 17.41 -5.72
CA LEU A 191 2.99 16.91 -5.21
C LEU A 191 3.09 17.02 -3.68
N GLU A 192 2.58 18.12 -3.11
CA GLU A 192 2.54 18.32 -1.66
C GLU A 192 1.69 17.24 -0.99
N ASN A 193 0.47 17.01 -1.47
CA ASN A 193 -0.40 15.99 -0.91
C ASN A 193 0.16 14.58 -1.13
N ALA A 194 0.77 14.29 -2.29
CA ALA A 194 1.41 13.01 -2.52
C ALA A 194 2.49 12.70 -1.48
N ASN A 195 3.33 13.68 -1.12
CA ASN A 195 4.34 13.50 -0.09
C ASN A 195 3.75 13.20 1.28
N LEU A 196 2.77 13.99 1.71
CA LEU A 196 2.11 13.84 3.01
C LEU A 196 1.37 12.51 3.09
N GLU A 197 0.64 12.17 2.03
CA GLU A 197 -0.12 10.95 1.91
C GLU A 197 0.81 9.72 1.90
N ILE A 198 1.89 9.72 1.11
CA ILE A 198 2.85 8.60 1.11
C ILE A 198 3.42 8.39 2.51
N PHE A 199 3.85 9.46 3.20
CA PHE A 199 4.39 9.38 4.55
C PHE A 199 3.38 8.87 5.59
N LEU A 200 2.11 9.24 5.45
CA LEU A 200 1.03 8.76 6.32
C LEU A 200 0.78 7.25 6.17
N TRP A 201 1.01 6.71 4.97
CA TRP A 201 0.65 5.33 4.63
C TRP A 201 1.85 4.37 4.63
N PHE A 202 3.06 4.84 4.38
CA PHE A 202 4.25 4.01 4.23
C PHE A 202 5.44 4.61 4.98
N SER A 203 6.16 3.77 5.70
CA SER A 203 7.49 4.13 6.17
C SER A 203 8.50 4.08 5.02
N PRO A 204 9.62 4.81 5.11
CA PRO A 204 10.61 4.85 4.03
C PRO A 204 11.18 3.48 3.62
N ASP A 205 11.26 2.52 4.55
CA ASP A 205 11.73 1.16 4.33
C ASP A 205 10.73 0.26 3.60
N GLU A 206 9.45 0.66 3.54
CA GLU A 206 8.43 -0.02 2.73
C GLU A 206 8.49 0.39 1.24
N ILE A 207 9.31 1.38 0.88
CA ILE A 207 9.38 1.95 -0.47
C ILE A 207 10.67 1.50 -1.17
N TYR A 208 10.49 0.68 -2.20
CA TYR A 208 11.60 0.05 -2.91
C TYR A 208 12.08 0.85 -4.11
N THR A 209 13.41 0.89 -4.27
CA THR A 209 14.06 1.35 -5.50
C THR A 209 14.67 0.13 -6.21
N TYR A 210 14.31 -0.07 -7.47
CA TYR A 210 14.81 -1.16 -8.30
C TYR A 210 14.84 -0.77 -9.77
N GLU A 211 15.65 -1.43 -10.60
CA GLU A 211 15.61 -1.25 -12.05
C GLU A 211 14.57 -2.19 -12.67
N ARG A 212 13.68 -1.66 -13.50
CA ARG A 212 12.69 -2.48 -14.22
C ARG A 212 13.09 -2.58 -15.69
N ALA A 213 13.27 -3.81 -16.17
CA ALA A 213 13.78 -4.08 -17.52
C ALA A 213 12.96 -3.41 -18.66
N VAL A 214 11.67 -3.15 -18.43
CA VAL A 214 10.79 -2.52 -19.41
C VAL A 214 10.88 -1.00 -19.45
N ASP A 215 11.54 -0.34 -18.49
CA ASP A 215 11.55 1.13 -18.37
C ASP A 215 12.12 1.80 -19.62
N LYS A 216 13.15 1.20 -20.25
CA LYS A 216 13.74 1.68 -21.52
C LYS A 216 12.79 1.65 -22.73
N PHE A 217 11.67 0.94 -22.62
CA PHE A 217 10.64 0.86 -23.65
C PHE A 217 9.40 1.70 -23.31
N VAL A 218 9.29 2.18 -22.07
CA VAL A 218 8.19 3.03 -21.59
C VAL A 218 8.59 4.50 -21.61
N TYR A 219 9.82 4.80 -21.18
CA TYR A 219 10.38 6.15 -21.11
C TYR A 219 11.52 6.28 -22.12
N PHE A 220 11.63 7.46 -22.75
CA PHE A 220 12.77 7.80 -23.59
C PHE A 220 13.83 8.45 -22.72
N GLY A 221 15.05 7.89 -22.72
CA GLY A 221 16.23 8.38 -22.02
C GLY A 221 17.43 8.33 -22.94
#